data_AF-A0A2M7TWD7-F1
#
_entry.id   AF-A0A2M7TWD7-F1
#
_cell.length_a   1.000
_cell.length_b   1.000
_cell.length_c   1.000
_cell.angle_alpha   90.00
_cell.angle_beta   90.00
_cell.angle_gamma   90.00
#
_symmetry.space_group_name_H-M   'P 1'
#
loop_
_entity.id
_entity.type
_entity.pdbx_description
1 polymer ?
#
loop_
_entity_poly.entity_id
_entity_poly.type
_entity_poly.pdbx_seq_one_letter_code
_entity_poly.pdbx_strand_id
1 'polypeptide(L)'
;MEKRRQKSNENKEFDERVLHIRRVSKKTTGGNYVTFSALVAVGDGKGKVGIGLGRGREVPPAINKGITQAKRRMVTLPIYNETIPHEIKIKYKSSRLLLKPAPPGTGLKLGGVVRAVLDIAGIQNASGKIIGTRNQITNAYAVIEAIKQMKPRIVKGKSTTKVKVEDVEVVKKNEKKPEKKQPIEVVAKEKEVKSKKEVKKPNVKTAVKPVKKITKKKTVKAKKA
;
A
#
# COMPACT_ATOMS: atom_id res chain seq x y z
N MET A 1 4.62 -26.72 -26.38
CA MET A 1 3.47 -26.14 -25.66
C MET A 1 3.95 -25.09 -24.68
N GLU A 2 3.92 -23.81 -25.06
CA GLU A 2 4.27 -22.72 -24.14
C GLU A 2 3.01 -22.28 -23.36
N LYS A 3 2.93 -22.60 -22.07
CA LYS A 3 1.83 -22.13 -21.21
C LYS A 3 1.99 -20.63 -20.97
N ARG A 4 1.45 -19.83 -21.89
CA ARG A 4 1.30 -18.36 -21.81
C ARG A 4 0.69 -18.01 -20.45
N ARG A 5 1.56 -17.66 -19.50
CA ARG A 5 1.24 -17.45 -18.09
C ARG A 5 0.29 -16.26 -17.97
N GLN A 6 -1.01 -16.56 -17.97
CA GLN A 6 -2.07 -15.57 -17.86
C GLN A 6 -1.79 -14.71 -16.63
N LYS A 7 -1.57 -13.42 -16.88
CA LYS A 7 -1.39 -12.44 -15.81
C LYS A 7 -2.78 -12.26 -15.21
N SER A 8 -2.98 -12.89 -14.06
CA SER A 8 -4.23 -12.92 -13.31
C SER A 8 -4.83 -11.52 -13.20
N ASN A 9 -6.14 -11.41 -13.37
CA ASN A 9 -6.90 -10.21 -13.03
C ASN A 9 -7.01 -10.11 -11.49
N GLU A 10 -5.87 -9.99 -10.82
CA GLU A 10 -5.75 -9.83 -9.36
C GLU A 10 -6.28 -8.46 -8.95
N ASN A 11 -7.60 -8.44 -8.76
CA ASN A 11 -8.38 -7.52 -7.95
C ASN A 11 -8.15 -6.03 -8.26
N LYS A 12 -8.96 -5.49 -9.19
CA LYS A 12 -9.34 -4.06 -9.20
C LYS A 12 -10.25 -3.72 -7.99
N GLU A 13 -9.79 -4.03 -6.78
CA GLU A 13 -10.43 -3.68 -5.51
C GLU A 13 -10.21 -2.19 -5.17
N PHE A 14 -9.16 -1.59 -5.75
CA PHE A 14 -8.79 -0.20 -5.54
C PHE A 14 -8.71 0.56 -6.88
N ASP A 15 -9.30 1.75 -6.92
CA ASP A 15 -9.02 2.75 -7.96
C ASP A 15 -7.68 3.46 -7.66
N GLU A 16 -6.99 3.90 -8.71
CA GLU A 16 -5.61 4.40 -8.66
C GLU A 16 -5.44 5.66 -9.51
N ARG A 17 -5.30 6.82 -8.86
CA ARG A 17 -5.29 8.12 -9.54
C ARG A 17 -4.03 8.91 -9.28
N VAL A 18 -3.35 9.28 -10.36
CA VAL A 18 -2.16 10.13 -10.30
C VAL A 18 -2.60 11.57 -10.06
N LEU A 19 -2.24 12.12 -8.90
CA LEU A 19 -2.53 13.51 -8.52
C LEU A 19 -1.55 14.49 -9.16
N HIS A 20 -0.27 14.12 -9.22
CA HIS A 20 0.79 15.02 -9.67
C HIS A 20 2.04 14.26 -10.15
N ILE A 21 2.68 14.74 -11.21
CA ILE A 21 3.99 14.26 -11.67
C ILE A 21 4.96 15.45 -11.68
N ARG A 22 6.19 15.25 -11.19
CA ARG A 22 7.29 16.22 -11.27
C ARG A 22 8.53 15.60 -11.86
N ARG A 23 9.12 16.25 -12.87
CA ARG A 23 10.50 16.00 -13.32
C ARG A 23 11.46 16.67 -12.33
N VAL A 24 12.42 15.93 -11.79
CA VAL A 24 13.40 16.41 -10.81
C VAL A 24 14.80 16.03 -11.25
N SER A 25 15.65 17.02 -11.49
CA SER A 25 17.04 16.88 -11.91
C SER A 25 18.02 16.99 -10.74
N LYS A 26 19.18 16.34 -10.88
CA LYS A 26 20.41 16.56 -10.09
C LYS A 26 21.52 16.91 -11.09
N LYS A 27 22.34 17.94 -10.81
CA LYS A 27 23.54 18.22 -11.62
C LYS A 27 24.63 17.17 -11.35
N THR A 28 25.33 16.76 -12.40
CA THR A 28 26.54 15.93 -12.34
C THR A 28 27.59 16.52 -13.30
N THR A 29 28.84 16.07 -13.19
CA THR A 29 29.95 16.53 -14.04
C THR A 29 29.66 16.35 -15.54
N GLY A 30 28.99 15.25 -15.90
CA GLY A 30 28.57 14.94 -17.27
C GLY A 30 27.16 15.44 -17.67
N GLY A 31 26.51 16.32 -16.89
CA GLY A 31 25.22 16.91 -17.27
C GLY A 31 24.15 16.92 -16.18
N ASN A 32 22.93 16.50 -16.53
CA ASN A 32 21.75 16.56 -15.67
C ASN A 32 21.15 15.16 -15.49
N TYR A 33 21.32 14.54 -14.31
CA TYR A 33 20.66 13.28 -13.98
C TYR A 33 19.18 13.52 -13.65
N VAL A 34 18.29 13.08 -14.53
CA VAL A 34 16.83 13.29 -14.41
C VAL A 34 16.15 12.09 -13.75
N THR A 35 15.11 12.39 -12.97
CA THR A 35 14.20 11.40 -12.37
C THR A 35 12.77 11.97 -12.34
N PHE A 36 11.77 11.11 -12.25
CA PHE A 36 10.38 11.52 -12.08
C PHE A 36 9.87 11.13 -10.70
N SER A 37 9.11 12.02 -10.08
CA SER A 37 8.36 11.75 -8.85
C SER A 37 6.87 11.84 -9.14
N ALA A 38 6.11 10.87 -8.63
CA ALA A 38 4.67 10.77 -8.80
C ALA A 38 3.98 10.75 -7.43
N LEU A 39 2.97 11.61 -7.26
CA LEU A 39 2.05 11.60 -6.13
C LEU A 39 0.78 10.88 -6.59
N VAL A 40 0.41 9.80 -5.90
CA VAL A 40 -0.70 8.91 -6.28
C VAL A 40 -1.63 8.73 -5.09
N ALA A 41 -2.94 8.81 -5.33
CA ALA A 41 -3.99 8.41 -4.40
C ALA A 41 -4.58 7.06 -4.83
N VAL A 42 -4.95 6.23 -3.86
CA VAL A 42 -5.50 4.88 -4.05
C VAL A 42 -6.59 4.65 -3.03
N GLY A 43 -7.71 4.01 -3.39
CA GLY A 43 -8.81 3.73 -2.46
C GLY A 43 -9.91 2.88 -3.06
N ASP A 44 -10.87 2.45 -2.22
CA ASP A 44 -11.85 1.39 -2.53
C ASP A 44 -13.27 1.90 -2.85
N GLY A 45 -13.48 3.23 -2.88
CA GLY A 45 -14.81 3.84 -3.02
C GLY A 45 -15.75 3.59 -1.83
N LYS A 46 -15.28 2.97 -0.75
CA LYS A 46 -16.05 2.55 0.43
C LYS A 46 -15.50 3.16 1.72
N GLY A 47 -14.81 4.30 1.61
CA GLY A 47 -14.22 5.03 2.72
C GLY A 47 -12.76 4.66 3.04
N LYS A 48 -12.06 3.78 2.33
CA LYS A 48 -10.60 3.64 2.50
C LYS A 48 -9.85 4.43 1.44
N VAL A 49 -8.91 5.27 1.87
CA VAL A 49 -8.04 6.01 0.96
C VAL A 49 -6.61 6.11 1.51
N GLY A 50 -5.62 5.98 0.64
CA GLY A 50 -4.19 6.09 0.94
C GLY A 50 -3.47 6.94 -0.10
N ILE A 51 -2.35 7.56 0.30
CA ILE A 51 -1.56 8.44 -0.58
C ILE A 51 -0.07 8.08 -0.48
N GLY A 52 0.58 7.93 -1.64
CA GLY A 52 1.98 7.55 -1.77
C GLY A 52 2.78 8.47 -2.67
N LEU A 53 4.09 8.58 -2.41
CA LEU A 53 5.03 9.38 -3.18
C LEU A 53 6.13 8.49 -3.77
N GLY A 54 5.99 8.14 -5.05
CA GLY A 54 6.97 7.34 -5.75
C GLY A 54 8.05 8.17 -6.45
N ARG A 55 9.21 7.55 -6.72
CA ARG A 55 10.29 8.13 -7.54
C ARG A 55 11.01 7.06 -8.39
N GLY A 56 11.20 7.36 -9.66
CA GLY A 56 11.82 6.48 -10.67
C GLY A 56 12.75 7.24 -11.62
N ARG A 57 13.47 6.50 -12.47
CA ARG A 57 14.18 7.08 -13.64
C ARG A 57 13.18 7.52 -14.72
N GLU A 58 12.11 6.76 -14.87
CA GLU A 58 10.96 7.02 -15.76
C GLU A 58 9.66 7.22 -14.96
N VAL A 59 8.58 7.59 -15.65
CA VAL A 59 7.25 7.85 -15.06
C VAL A 59 6.53 6.56 -14.59
N PRO A 60 6.39 5.47 -15.37
CA PRO A 60 5.70 4.26 -14.90
C PRO A 60 6.27 3.64 -13.61
N PRO A 61 7.60 3.43 -13.45
CA PRO A 61 8.16 2.91 -12.19
C PRO A 61 8.11 3.94 -11.03
N ALA A 62 7.88 5.23 -11.31
CA ALA A 62 7.55 6.19 -10.26
C ALA A 62 6.10 6.01 -9.78
N ILE A 63 5.13 5.87 -10.69
CA ILE A 63 3.71 5.64 -10.37
C ILE A 63 3.54 4.34 -9.57
N ASN A 64 4.11 3.23 -10.04
CA ASN A 64 4.00 1.92 -9.38
C ASN A 64 4.53 1.95 -7.93
N LYS A 65 5.62 2.67 -7.65
CA LYS A 65 6.12 2.87 -6.28
C LYS A 65 5.20 3.76 -5.44
N GLY A 66 4.54 4.73 -6.05
CA GLY A 66 3.50 5.55 -5.41
C GLY A 66 2.32 4.69 -4.96
N ILE A 67 1.79 3.85 -5.86
CA ILE A 67 0.73 2.87 -5.58
C ILE A 67 1.14 1.94 -4.42
N THR A 68 2.34 1.34 -4.48
CA THR A 68 2.84 0.45 -3.42
C THR A 68 2.96 1.14 -2.06
N GLN A 69 3.27 2.44 -2.01
CA GLN A 69 3.26 3.20 -0.75
C GLN A 69 1.84 3.56 -0.29
N ALA A 70 0.95 3.91 -1.21
CA ALA A 70 -0.44 4.29 -0.91
C ALA A 70 -1.20 3.12 -0.29
N LYS A 71 -1.11 1.91 -0.87
CA LYS A 71 -1.72 0.68 -0.34
C LYS A 71 -1.20 0.29 1.05
N ARG A 72 0.04 0.65 1.40
CA ARG A 72 0.61 0.50 2.75
C ARG A 72 0.20 1.60 3.76
N ARG A 73 -0.52 2.63 3.31
CA ARG A 73 -0.86 3.83 4.09
C ARG A 73 -2.32 4.25 3.88
N MET A 74 -3.21 3.27 3.80
CA MET A 74 -4.65 3.53 3.77
C MET A 74 -5.16 3.96 5.14
N VAL A 75 -6.13 4.87 5.13
CA VAL A 75 -6.85 5.38 6.30
C VAL A 75 -8.35 5.24 6.01
N THR A 76 -9.11 4.82 7.01
CA THR A 76 -10.57 4.74 6.94
C THR A 76 -11.18 6.10 7.26
N LEU A 77 -12.03 6.58 6.37
CA LEU A 77 -12.88 7.76 6.47
C LEU A 77 -14.27 7.35 6.98
N PRO A 78 -14.81 7.98 8.03
CA PRO A 78 -16.22 7.82 8.38
C PRO A 78 -17.11 8.60 7.40
N ILE A 79 -17.88 7.89 6.58
CA ILE A 79 -18.90 8.47 5.69
C ILE A 79 -20.24 8.54 6.45
N TYR A 80 -21.00 9.61 6.23
CA TYR A 80 -22.39 9.74 6.67
C TYR A 80 -23.23 10.32 5.54
N ASN A 81 -24.25 9.61 5.07
CA ASN A 81 -25.14 10.04 3.96
C ASN A 81 -24.36 10.61 2.75
N GLU A 82 -23.35 9.86 2.27
CA GLU A 82 -22.49 10.23 1.13
C GLU A 82 -21.69 11.54 1.30
N THR A 83 -21.64 12.08 2.52
CA THR A 83 -20.92 13.30 2.91
C THR A 83 -20.04 13.09 4.14
N ILE A 84 -19.36 14.16 4.57
CA ILE A 84 -18.47 14.22 5.72
C ILE A 84 -19.30 14.41 7.01
N PRO A 85 -18.96 13.80 8.17
CA PRO A 85 -19.81 13.87 9.36
C PRO A 85 -19.91 15.25 10.03
N HIS A 86 -18.93 16.14 9.86
CA HIS A 86 -18.88 17.49 10.45
C HIS A 86 -17.85 18.40 9.73
N GLU A 87 -17.87 19.71 10.01
CA GLU A 87 -16.86 20.65 9.50
C GLU A 87 -15.50 20.43 10.18
N ILE A 88 -14.42 20.44 9.38
CA ILE A 88 -13.03 20.40 9.86
C ILE A 88 -12.23 21.56 9.28
N LYS A 89 -11.47 22.23 10.16
CA LYS A 89 -10.43 23.22 9.84
C LYS A 89 -9.10 22.66 10.33
N ILE A 90 -8.19 22.29 9.42
CA ILE A 90 -6.88 21.72 9.77
C ILE A 90 -5.73 22.53 9.16
N LYS A 91 -4.58 22.54 9.83
CA LYS A 91 -3.31 23.06 9.31
C LYS A 91 -2.29 21.93 9.25
N TYR A 92 -1.79 21.61 8.06
CA TYR A 92 -0.68 20.67 7.86
C TYR A 92 0.49 21.40 7.17
N LYS A 93 1.55 21.66 7.93
CA LYS A 93 2.71 22.48 7.51
C LYS A 93 2.22 23.85 7.02
N SER A 94 2.41 24.18 5.74
CA SER A 94 1.94 25.42 5.10
C SER A 94 0.55 25.31 4.44
N SER A 95 -0.09 24.14 4.47
CA SER A 95 -1.47 23.95 4.02
C SER A 95 -2.45 24.26 5.14
N ARG A 96 -3.49 25.05 4.84
CA ARG A 96 -4.69 25.22 5.67
C ARG A 96 -5.87 24.71 4.85
N LEU A 97 -6.62 23.76 5.38
CA LEU A 97 -7.72 23.10 4.69
C LEU A 97 -9.02 23.27 5.50
N LEU A 98 -10.05 23.77 4.84
CA LEU A 98 -11.43 23.79 5.32
C LEU A 98 -12.23 22.73 4.54
N LEU A 99 -12.86 21.80 5.25
CA LEU A 99 -13.85 20.86 4.74
C LEU A 99 -15.16 21.05 5.48
N LYS A 100 -16.28 21.08 4.74
CA LYS A 100 -17.64 21.18 5.26
C LYS A 100 -18.50 20.06 4.65
N PRO A 101 -19.48 19.51 5.41
CA PRO A 101 -20.53 18.68 4.83
C PRO A 101 -21.29 19.46 3.75
N ALA A 102 -21.98 18.75 2.88
CA ALA A 102 -22.84 19.33 1.86
C ALA A 102 -24.13 18.50 1.71
N PRO A 103 -25.28 19.13 1.37
CA PRO A 103 -26.51 18.39 1.10
C PRO A 103 -26.36 17.51 -0.16
N PRO A 104 -27.16 16.45 -0.30
CA PRO A 104 -27.15 15.58 -1.48
C PRO A 104 -27.39 16.39 -2.77
N GLY A 105 -26.76 15.96 -3.86
CA GLY A 105 -26.78 16.67 -5.15
C GLY A 105 -25.82 17.85 -5.26
N THR A 106 -25.05 18.19 -4.22
CA THR A 106 -24.05 19.27 -4.28
C THR A 106 -22.81 18.89 -5.08
N GLY A 107 -22.42 17.61 -5.05
CA GLY A 107 -21.16 17.14 -5.60
C GLY A 107 -19.92 17.60 -4.81
N LEU A 108 -18.73 17.34 -5.37
CA LEU A 108 -17.44 17.70 -4.78
C LEU A 108 -16.96 19.11 -5.17
N LYS A 109 -17.47 20.13 -4.47
CA LYS A 109 -17.09 21.54 -4.64
C LYS A 109 -15.78 21.85 -3.88
N LEU A 110 -14.67 21.33 -4.43
CA LEU A 110 -13.36 21.25 -3.79
C LEU A 110 -12.20 21.53 -4.76
N GLY A 111 -11.06 21.99 -4.22
CA GLY A 111 -9.82 22.16 -4.99
C GLY A 111 -9.25 20.81 -5.45
N GLY A 112 -8.74 20.73 -6.69
CA GLY A 112 -8.52 19.48 -7.43
C GLY A 112 -7.81 18.33 -6.69
N VAL A 113 -6.76 18.61 -5.90
CA VAL A 113 -6.07 17.59 -5.10
C VAL A 113 -6.98 16.98 -4.03
N VAL A 114 -7.77 17.81 -3.35
CA VAL A 114 -8.71 17.37 -2.31
C VAL A 114 -9.89 16.68 -2.96
N ARG A 115 -10.43 17.24 -4.06
CA ARG A 115 -11.49 16.59 -4.85
C ARG A 115 -11.09 15.17 -5.21
N ALA A 116 -9.97 14.97 -5.90
CA ALA A 116 -9.54 13.65 -6.36
C ALA A 116 -9.31 12.64 -5.23
N VAL A 117 -8.87 13.07 -4.03
CA VAL A 117 -8.72 12.17 -2.87
C VAL A 117 -10.07 11.75 -2.29
N LEU A 118 -11.06 12.65 -2.21
CA LEU A 118 -12.38 12.34 -1.66
C LEU A 118 -13.28 11.58 -2.66
N ASP A 119 -13.09 11.81 -3.96
CA ASP A 119 -13.71 11.09 -5.08
C ASP A 119 -13.39 9.58 -4.99
N ILE A 120 -12.10 9.24 -4.87
CA ILE A 120 -11.60 7.86 -4.71
C ILE A 120 -12.01 7.24 -3.35
N ALA A 121 -12.24 8.07 -2.34
CA ALA A 121 -12.73 7.62 -1.03
C ALA A 121 -14.23 7.29 -1.03
N GLY A 122 -14.99 7.61 -2.09
CA GLY A 122 -16.43 7.38 -2.17
C GLY A 122 -17.30 8.48 -1.57
N ILE A 123 -16.78 9.70 -1.35
CA ILE A 123 -17.61 10.85 -0.99
C ILE A 123 -18.18 11.46 -2.27
N GLN A 124 -19.50 11.58 -2.35
CA GLN A 124 -20.15 12.30 -3.46
C GLN A 124 -20.31 13.79 -3.14
N ASN A 125 -20.70 14.13 -1.91
CA ASN A 125 -21.13 15.47 -1.54
C ASN A 125 -20.20 16.10 -0.51
N ALA A 126 -19.42 17.11 -0.88
CA ALA A 126 -18.59 17.87 0.05
C ALA A 126 -18.25 19.26 -0.50
N SER A 127 -18.16 20.25 0.40
CA SER A 127 -17.71 21.61 0.06
C SER A 127 -16.46 21.96 0.86
N GLY A 128 -15.59 22.82 0.33
CA GLY A 128 -14.38 23.18 1.05
C GLY A 128 -13.35 23.95 0.25
N LYS A 129 -12.34 24.48 0.97
CA LYS A 129 -11.35 25.39 0.41
C LYS A 129 -9.96 25.11 0.96
N ILE A 130 -8.99 25.05 0.04
CA ILE A 130 -7.57 25.15 0.35
C ILE A 130 -7.22 26.63 0.50
N ILE A 131 -6.58 26.98 1.62
CA ILE A 131 -6.20 28.34 2.00
C ILE A 131 -4.66 28.38 2.12
N GLY A 132 -4.04 29.44 1.59
CA GLY A 132 -2.58 29.57 1.53
C GLY A 132 -1.94 28.79 0.39
N THR A 133 -1.48 27.55 0.64
CA THR A 133 -0.51 26.90 -0.26
C THR A 133 -1.10 26.25 -1.51
N ARG A 134 -0.40 26.46 -2.64
CA ARG A 134 -0.64 25.77 -3.93
C ARG A 134 0.09 24.41 -4.01
N ASN A 135 0.93 24.04 -3.03
CA ASN A 135 1.73 22.81 -3.11
C ASN A 135 0.87 21.54 -2.89
N GLN A 136 0.68 20.80 -3.98
CA GLN A 136 -0.18 19.62 -4.03
C GLN A 136 0.21 18.50 -3.04
N ILE A 137 1.51 18.31 -2.77
CA ILE A 137 1.99 17.26 -1.85
C ILE A 137 1.55 17.56 -0.40
N THR A 138 1.71 18.81 0.06
CA THR A 138 1.23 19.20 1.40
C THR A 138 -0.29 19.23 1.50
N ASN A 139 -0.98 19.55 0.40
CA ASN A 139 -2.44 19.54 0.36
C ASN A 139 -3.01 18.11 0.44
N ALA A 140 -2.39 17.14 -0.25
CA ALA A 140 -2.75 15.72 -0.15
C ALA A 140 -2.59 15.17 1.28
N TYR A 141 -1.45 15.45 1.93
CA TYR A 141 -1.28 15.06 3.34
C TYR A 141 -2.21 15.81 4.30
N ALA A 142 -2.58 17.06 4.02
CA ALA A 142 -3.59 17.78 4.80
C ALA A 142 -4.97 17.09 4.79
N VAL A 143 -5.36 16.45 3.67
CA VAL A 143 -6.59 15.65 3.62
C VAL A 143 -6.47 14.42 4.50
N ILE A 144 -5.35 13.68 4.42
CA ILE A 144 -5.16 12.46 5.24
C ILE A 144 -5.15 12.78 6.74
N GLU A 145 -4.54 13.89 7.17
CA GLU A 145 -4.64 14.31 8.59
C GLU A 145 -6.05 14.83 8.96
N ALA A 146 -6.79 15.45 8.02
CA ALA A 146 -8.20 15.80 8.26
C ALA A 146 -9.06 14.56 8.50
N ILE A 147 -8.89 13.52 7.67
CA ILE A 147 -9.63 12.26 7.76
C ILE A 147 -9.36 11.57 9.12
N LYS A 148 -8.11 11.52 9.59
CA LYS A 148 -7.79 10.97 10.92
C LYS A 148 -8.44 11.72 12.08
N GLN A 149 -8.76 13.00 11.92
CA GLN A 149 -9.43 13.82 12.94
C GLN A 149 -10.96 13.69 12.89
N MET A 150 -11.52 13.09 11.83
CA MET A 150 -12.97 12.86 11.72
C MET A 150 -13.42 11.79 12.70
N LYS A 151 -14.11 12.20 13.76
CA LYS A 151 -14.96 11.32 14.56
C LYS A 151 -16.22 10.90 13.76
N PRO A 152 -16.64 9.63 13.78
CA PRO A 152 -17.92 9.22 13.21
C PRO A 152 -19.09 9.87 13.97
N ARG A 153 -20.20 10.16 13.27
CA ARG A 153 -21.42 10.68 13.91
C ARG A 153 -22.14 9.56 14.66
N ILE A 154 -21.97 9.50 15.98
CA ILE A 154 -22.70 8.57 16.84
C ILE A 154 -24.18 9.01 16.89
N VAL A 155 -25.05 8.29 16.18
CA VAL A 155 -26.50 8.54 16.19
C VAL A 155 -27.11 7.91 17.44
N LYS A 156 -27.12 8.66 18.55
CA LYS A 156 -27.92 8.31 19.74
C LYS A 156 -29.41 8.46 19.41
N GLY A 157 -30.09 7.41 18.92
CA GLY A 157 -31.50 7.56 18.54
C GLY A 157 -32.26 6.43 17.84
N LYS A 158 -31.96 5.14 18.05
CA LYS A 158 -32.97 4.05 17.99
C LYS A 158 -32.58 2.96 18.99
N SER A 159 -33.47 2.66 19.94
CA SER A 159 -33.16 1.89 21.15
C SER A 159 -34.01 0.63 21.31
N THR A 160 -33.79 -0.33 20.42
CA THR A 160 -34.09 -1.78 20.54
C THR A 160 -33.02 -2.48 19.68
N THR A 161 -32.33 -3.53 20.11
CA THR A 161 -32.56 -4.50 21.20
C THR A 161 -31.34 -4.60 22.14
N LYS A 162 -31.50 -5.13 23.36
CA LYS A 162 -30.38 -5.38 24.28
C LYS A 162 -29.44 -6.46 23.72
N VAL A 163 -28.17 -6.13 23.51
CA VAL A 163 -27.07 -7.11 23.51
C VAL A 163 -26.39 -7.01 24.88
N LYS A 164 -26.11 -8.15 25.52
CA LYS A 164 -25.53 -8.20 26.87
C LYS A 164 -24.09 -7.66 26.90
N VAL A 165 -23.67 -7.19 28.07
CA VAL A 165 -22.27 -6.81 28.36
C VAL A 165 -21.60 -7.96 29.13
N GLU A 166 -21.56 -9.10 28.45
CA GLU A 166 -20.94 -10.37 28.78
C GLU A 166 -20.37 -10.83 27.41
N ASP A 167 -19.06 -10.95 27.14
CA ASP A 167 -17.90 -11.03 28.04
C ASP A 167 -16.77 -10.04 27.65
N VAL A 168 -16.04 -9.51 28.63
CA VAL A 168 -14.74 -8.83 28.43
C VAL A 168 -13.70 -9.37 29.41
N GLU A 169 -13.61 -10.70 29.50
CA GLU A 169 -12.52 -11.41 30.17
C GLU A 169 -12.22 -12.72 29.42
N VAL A 170 -11.16 -13.44 29.80
CA VAL A 170 -10.72 -14.71 29.15
C VAL A 170 -10.24 -14.59 27.68
N VAL A 171 -9.40 -13.60 27.37
CA VAL A 171 -8.38 -13.72 26.28
C VAL A 171 -6.97 -13.44 26.79
N LYS A 172 -6.61 -14.06 27.92
CA LYS A 172 -5.21 -14.44 28.21
C LYS A 172 -5.09 -15.95 27.98
N LYS A 173 -4.03 -16.38 27.31
CA LYS A 173 -3.81 -17.71 26.69
C LYS A 173 -4.56 -17.91 25.37
N ASN A 174 -3.91 -17.55 24.25
CA ASN A 174 -3.86 -18.47 23.10
C ASN A 174 -2.65 -18.22 22.18
N GLU A 175 -1.45 -18.40 22.74
CA GLU A 175 -0.27 -18.75 21.96
C GLU A 175 0.06 -20.23 22.18
N LYS A 176 -0.43 -21.13 21.31
CA LYS A 176 0.33 -22.27 20.74
C LYS A 176 -0.50 -23.10 19.73
N LYS A 177 0.20 -23.55 18.69
CA LYS A 177 -0.19 -24.50 17.63
C LYS A 177 -0.20 -25.96 18.15
N PRO A 178 -0.65 -26.96 17.34
CA PRO A 178 -1.56 -26.93 16.18
C PRO A 178 -2.67 -28.02 16.23
N GLU A 179 -3.53 -28.05 15.22
CA GLU A 179 -4.58 -29.08 15.03
C GLU A 179 -4.03 -30.47 14.66
N LYS A 180 -4.78 -31.51 15.02
CA LYS A 180 -4.69 -32.89 14.50
C LYS A 180 -6.07 -33.36 14.01
N LYS A 181 -6.09 -34.31 13.08
CA LYS A 181 -7.29 -34.71 12.31
C LYS A 181 -8.30 -35.56 13.11
N GLN A 182 -9.54 -35.56 12.62
CA GLN A 182 -10.68 -36.38 13.07
C GLN A 182 -10.52 -37.88 12.73
N PRO A 183 -11.17 -38.82 13.49
CA PRO A 183 -11.10 -40.28 13.26
C PRO A 183 -12.44 -40.93 12.80
N ILE A 184 -12.40 -42.28 12.64
CA ILE A 184 -13.50 -43.27 12.43
C ILE A 184 -13.98 -43.45 10.97
N GLU A 185 -13.86 -44.61 10.29
CA GLU A 185 -13.02 -45.83 10.50
C GLU A 185 -12.41 -46.37 9.15
N VAL A 186 -12.69 -47.51 8.46
CA VAL A 186 -13.62 -48.66 8.63
C VAL A 186 -13.06 -49.99 8.02
N VAL A 187 -13.17 -51.12 8.74
CA VAL A 187 -13.18 -52.58 8.34
C VAL A 187 -12.25 -53.15 7.21
N ALA A 188 -11.36 -54.05 7.66
CA ALA A 188 -10.69 -55.23 7.05
C ALA A 188 -10.78 -55.64 5.55
N LYS A 189 -9.61 -55.97 4.95
CA LYS A 189 -9.15 -57.37 4.68
C LYS A 189 -7.65 -57.47 4.31
N GLU A 190 -7.11 -58.69 4.23
CA GLU A 190 -5.68 -59.00 4.01
C GLU A 190 -5.27 -59.18 2.53
N LYS A 191 -3.95 -59.31 2.31
CA LYS A 191 -3.22 -59.73 1.07
C LYS A 191 -3.12 -58.64 -0.03
N GLU A 192 -2.04 -58.54 -0.82
CA GLU A 192 -0.90 -59.45 -1.03
C GLU A 192 0.41 -58.75 -1.54
N VAL A 193 1.51 -59.51 -1.63
CA VAL A 193 2.70 -59.34 -2.53
C VAL A 193 3.65 -58.11 -2.40
N LYS A 194 4.89 -58.40 -1.95
CA LYS A 194 6.24 -58.14 -2.57
C LYS A 194 6.45 -56.91 -3.51
N SER A 195 7.61 -56.23 -3.58
CA SER A 195 8.88 -56.28 -2.83
C SER A 195 9.90 -55.23 -3.36
N LYS A 196 10.91 -54.85 -2.56
CA LYS A 196 12.17 -54.15 -2.96
C LYS A 196 11.95 -52.69 -3.45
N LYS A 197 12.95 -51.78 -3.50
CA LYS A 197 14.41 -51.91 -3.36
C LYS A 197 15.04 -50.71 -2.61
N GLU A 198 16.33 -50.82 -2.28
CA GLU A 198 17.10 -49.98 -1.33
C GLU A 198 17.19 -48.47 -1.64
N VAL A 199 17.30 -47.67 -0.58
CA VAL A 199 17.81 -46.28 -0.64
C VAL A 199 19.34 -46.30 -0.56
N LYS A 200 20.04 -45.86 -1.62
CA LYS A 200 21.47 -45.51 -1.55
C LYS A 200 21.65 -44.00 -1.41
N LYS A 201 22.22 -43.56 -0.28
CA LYS A 201 22.69 -42.18 -0.07
C LYS A 201 24.04 -41.98 -0.77
N PRO A 202 24.23 -40.96 -1.63
CA PRO A 202 25.56 -40.51 -2.02
C PRO A 202 26.10 -39.51 -0.97
N ASN A 203 27.23 -39.85 -0.35
CA ASN A 203 28.09 -38.90 0.36
C ASN A 203 29.37 -38.75 -0.45
N VAL A 204 29.68 -37.53 -0.91
CA VAL A 204 30.91 -37.25 -1.68
C VAL A 204 31.58 -36.00 -1.11
N LYS A 205 32.83 -36.17 -0.66
CA LYS A 205 33.69 -35.10 -0.16
C LYS A 205 34.50 -34.45 -1.29
N THR A 206 35.02 -33.25 -1.01
CA THR A 206 36.25 -32.66 -1.61
C THR A 206 36.31 -32.43 -3.12
N ALA A 207 36.38 -31.14 -3.50
CA ALA A 207 37.50 -30.60 -4.30
C ALA A 207 37.47 -29.05 -4.31
N VAL A 208 38.34 -28.39 -3.55
CA VAL A 208 38.60 -26.95 -3.71
C VAL A 208 39.62 -26.77 -4.84
N LYS A 209 39.36 -25.88 -5.80
CA LYS A 209 40.37 -25.43 -6.79
C LYS A 209 40.63 -23.92 -6.65
N PRO A 210 41.89 -23.46 -6.78
CA PRO A 210 42.30 -22.15 -6.26
C PRO A 210 42.02 -20.96 -7.20
N VAL A 211 41.93 -19.77 -6.59
CA VAL A 211 41.78 -18.49 -7.28
C VAL A 211 43.09 -18.11 -8.00
N LYS A 212 43.03 -17.85 -9.32
CA LYS A 212 44.17 -17.25 -10.05
C LYS A 212 44.38 -15.81 -9.61
N LYS A 213 45.50 -15.53 -8.92
CA LYS A 213 46.00 -14.17 -8.71
C LYS A 213 46.40 -13.55 -10.06
N ILE A 214 45.75 -12.47 -10.48
CA ILE A 214 46.25 -11.63 -11.58
C ILE A 214 47.28 -10.66 -10.99
N THR A 215 48.56 -11.00 -11.14
CA THR A 215 49.68 -10.15 -10.73
C THR A 215 49.86 -9.00 -11.73
N LYS A 216 49.56 -7.77 -11.32
CA LYS A 216 49.95 -6.58 -12.08
C LYS A 216 51.49 -6.51 -12.12
N LYS A 217 52.10 -6.77 -13.28
CA LYS A 217 53.53 -6.49 -13.49
C LYS A 217 53.77 -4.99 -13.30
N LYS A 218 54.75 -4.64 -12.46
CA LYS A 218 55.39 -3.32 -12.52
C LYS A 218 56.23 -3.27 -13.79
N THR A 219 55.93 -2.37 -14.72
CA THR A 219 56.94 -1.80 -15.62
C THR A 219 57.47 -0.50 -15.00
N VAL A 220 58.79 -0.31 -15.06
CA VAL A 220 59.52 0.82 -14.47
C VAL A 220 60.49 1.31 -15.53
N LYS A 221 60.66 2.64 -15.63
CA LYS A 221 61.30 3.37 -16.76
C LYS A 221 60.41 3.37 -18.02
N ALA A 222 60.49 4.37 -18.90
CA ALA A 222 61.52 5.41 -19.02
C ALA A 222 61.04 6.84 -18.70
N LYS A 223 62.02 7.65 -18.29
CA LYS A 223 61.98 9.12 -18.16
C LYS A 223 62.80 9.67 -19.34
N LYS A 224 62.27 10.60 -20.13
CA LYS A 224 63.03 11.32 -21.17
C LYS A 224 62.33 12.64 -21.52
N ALA A 225 63.15 13.70 -21.63
CA ALA A 225 62.83 15.07 -22.05
C ALA A 225 61.41 15.55 -21.68
#